data_AF-A0A9D6JWT5-F1
#
_entry.id   AF-A0A9D6JWT5-F1
#
_cell.length_a   1.000
_cell.length_b   1.000
_cell.length_c   1.000
_cell.angle_alpha   90.00
_cell.angle_beta   90.00
_cell.angle_gamma   90.00
#
_symmetry.space_group_name_H-M   'P 1'
#
loop_
_entity.id
_entity.type
_entity.pdbx_description
1 polymer ?
#
loop_
_entity_poly.entity_id
_entity_poly.type
_entity_poly.pdbx_seq_one_letter_code
_entity_poly.pdbx_strand_id
1 'polypeptide(L)'
;MMRDLLRLKNLLAKMAANGAVSMRDFEGAVGKDGVAEYEDLWQRELDQRKIFEAKPDEIKRYEELLHAGDFDENRADGNSVPAKRSKHTSGKSTAQRLRELSESKYEKAWEYLREIISSDGSLAIWFDRDLDFGAGSKISIDRVGMPRIVTSRSKYMVCIGAAQKKSKADVKMAVLRNAIYWIENPVAKLDELTGASLAGKLAKLRKSG
;
A
#
# COMPACT_ATOMS: atom_id res chain seq x y z
N MET A 1 -10.27 -17.89 -29.73
CA MET A 1 -9.09 -16.99 -29.69
C MET A 1 -9.46 -15.51 -29.86
N MET A 2 -9.83 -14.98 -31.03
CA MET A 2 -10.14 -13.54 -31.16
C MET A 2 -11.41 -13.09 -30.39
N ARG A 3 -12.47 -13.91 -30.37
CA ARG A 3 -13.70 -13.62 -29.62
C ARG A 3 -13.47 -13.57 -28.11
N ASP A 4 -12.58 -14.41 -27.59
CA ASP A 4 -12.27 -14.51 -26.17
C ASP A 4 -11.44 -13.30 -25.69
N LEU A 5 -10.47 -12.86 -26.50
CA LEU A 5 -9.68 -11.66 -26.23
C LEU A 5 -10.55 -10.39 -26.22
N LEU A 6 -11.44 -10.25 -27.19
CA LEU A 6 -12.37 -9.11 -27.24
C LEU A 6 -13.29 -9.08 -26.01
N ARG A 7 -13.77 -10.26 -25.59
CA ARG A 7 -14.59 -10.40 -24.38
C ARG A 7 -13.84 -9.99 -23.12
N LEU A 8 -12.58 -10.41 -22.95
CA LEU A 8 -11.74 -10.04 -21.81
C LEU A 8 -11.46 -8.53 -21.77
N LYS A 9 -11.11 -7.92 -22.91
CA LYS A 9 -10.86 -6.48 -23.01
C LYS A 9 -12.10 -5.65 -22.70
N ASN A 10 -13.26 -6.05 -23.24
CA ASN A 10 -14.53 -5.37 -22.94
C ASN A 10 -14.89 -5.45 -21.46
N LEU A 11 -14.66 -6.60 -20.83
CA LEU A 11 -14.95 -6.81 -19.41
C LEU A 11 -13.98 -6.01 -18.52
N LEU A 12 -12.70 -5.95 -18.89
CA LEU A 12 -11.71 -5.10 -18.22
C LEU A 12 -12.08 -3.61 -18.33
N ALA A 13 -12.45 -3.13 -19.52
CA ALA A 13 -12.89 -1.75 -19.74
C ALA A 13 -14.14 -1.41 -18.92
N LYS A 14 -15.11 -2.34 -18.85
CA LYS A 14 -16.31 -2.20 -18.02
C LYS A 14 -15.97 -2.12 -16.54
N MET A 15 -15.01 -2.92 -16.07
CA MET A 15 -14.54 -2.87 -14.67
C MET A 15 -13.83 -1.55 -14.35
N ALA A 16 -13.00 -1.05 -15.27
CA ALA A 16 -12.33 0.23 -15.11
C ALA A 16 -13.32 1.41 -15.03
N ALA A 17 -14.44 1.33 -15.75
CA ALA A 17 -15.48 2.36 -15.74
C ALA A 17 -16.45 2.26 -14.55
N ASN A 18 -16.94 1.06 -14.23
CA ASN A 18 -18.09 0.87 -13.32
C ASN A 18 -17.76 0.13 -12.00
N GLY A 19 -16.51 -0.31 -11.82
CA GLY A 19 -16.01 -0.87 -10.55
C GLY A 19 -16.52 -2.27 -10.16
N ALA A 20 -17.43 -2.88 -10.93
CA ALA A 20 -17.96 -4.21 -10.59
C ALA A 20 -18.38 -5.04 -11.81
N VAL A 21 -18.08 -6.34 -11.76
CA VAL A 21 -18.58 -7.36 -12.67
C VAL A 21 -19.01 -8.59 -11.86
N SER A 22 -20.14 -9.19 -12.28
CA SER A 22 -20.70 -10.39 -11.66
C SER A 22 -19.68 -11.53 -11.68
N MET A 23 -19.72 -12.42 -10.69
CA MET A 23 -18.82 -13.58 -10.67
C MET A 23 -19.06 -14.49 -11.88
N ARG A 24 -20.32 -14.68 -12.28
CA ARG A 24 -20.70 -15.47 -13.45
C ARG A 24 -20.10 -14.93 -14.76
N ASP A 25 -20.13 -13.62 -14.97
CA ASP A 25 -19.56 -13.01 -16.19
C ASP A 25 -18.03 -13.13 -16.22
N PHE A 26 -17.40 -12.98 -15.05
CA PHE A 26 -15.97 -13.17 -14.87
C PHE A 26 -15.56 -14.62 -15.16
N GLU A 27 -16.18 -15.60 -14.49
CA GLU A 27 -15.95 -17.04 -14.69
C GLU A 27 -16.14 -17.44 -16.17
N GLY A 28 -17.20 -16.95 -16.79
CA GLY A 28 -17.48 -17.23 -18.19
C GLY A 28 -16.45 -16.64 -19.16
N ALA A 29 -15.67 -15.63 -18.74
CA ALA A 29 -14.63 -15.00 -19.55
C ALA A 29 -13.23 -15.58 -19.30
N VAL A 30 -12.87 -15.88 -18.04
CA VAL A 30 -11.51 -16.37 -17.69
C VAL A 30 -11.40 -17.90 -17.64
N GLY A 31 -12.52 -18.61 -17.56
CA GLY A 31 -12.54 -20.07 -17.42
C GLY A 31 -11.99 -20.57 -16.08
N LYS A 32 -11.82 -21.88 -15.95
CA LYS A 32 -11.42 -22.53 -14.69
C LYS A 32 -10.06 -22.07 -14.18
N ASP A 33 -9.07 -21.97 -15.08
CA ASP A 33 -7.70 -21.61 -14.71
C ASP A 33 -7.63 -20.19 -14.14
N GLY A 34 -8.32 -19.22 -14.75
CA GLY A 34 -8.36 -17.86 -14.23
C GLY A 34 -9.19 -17.72 -12.94
N VAL A 35 -10.18 -18.58 -12.72
CA VAL A 35 -10.89 -18.63 -11.42
C VAL A 35 -9.96 -19.14 -10.32
N ALA A 36 -9.18 -20.19 -10.60
CA ALA A 36 -8.17 -20.69 -9.66
C ALA A 36 -7.10 -19.63 -9.36
N GLU A 37 -6.63 -18.90 -10.38
CA GLU A 37 -5.71 -17.77 -10.19
C GLU A 37 -6.32 -16.66 -9.31
N TYR A 38 -7.60 -16.32 -9.53
CA TYR A 38 -8.31 -15.35 -8.71
C TYR A 38 -8.40 -15.78 -7.24
N GLU A 39 -8.74 -17.04 -6.98
CA GLU A 39 -8.85 -17.57 -5.62
C GLU A 39 -7.50 -17.55 -4.90
N ASP A 40 -6.43 -17.97 -5.57
CA ASP A 40 -5.07 -17.96 -5.05
C ASP A 40 -4.58 -16.54 -4.74
N LEU A 41 -4.77 -15.58 -5.67
CA LEU A 41 -4.44 -14.18 -5.42
C LEU A 41 -5.27 -13.55 -4.31
N TRP A 42 -6.57 -13.88 -4.23
CA TRP A 42 -7.44 -13.38 -3.16
C TRP A 42 -7.06 -13.96 -1.80
N GLN A 43 -6.68 -15.24 -1.76
CA GLN A 43 -6.22 -15.88 -0.53
C GLN A 43 -4.90 -15.26 -0.04
N ARG A 44 -3.94 -14.99 -0.94
CA ARG A 44 -2.71 -14.26 -0.61
C ARG A 44 -2.99 -12.88 -0.02
N GLU A 45 -3.93 -12.14 -0.60
CA GLU A 45 -4.36 -10.83 -0.08
C GLU A 45 -4.98 -10.96 1.34
N LEU A 46 -5.79 -12.00 1.59
CA LEU A 46 -6.33 -12.27 2.94
C LEU A 46 -5.23 -12.63 3.94
N ASP A 47 -4.27 -13.46 3.55
CA ASP A 47 -3.18 -13.87 4.43
C ASP A 47 -2.26 -12.69 4.75
N GLN A 48 -2.00 -11.82 3.77
CA GLN A 48 -1.30 -10.56 4.01
C GLN A 48 -2.06 -9.66 4.99
N ARG A 49 -3.40 -9.60 4.91
CA ARG A 49 -4.20 -8.82 5.88
C ARG A 49 -4.09 -9.35 7.30
N LYS A 50 -4.01 -10.68 7.48
CA LYS A 50 -3.81 -11.29 8.80
C LYS A 50 -2.50 -10.85 9.44
N ILE A 51 -1.43 -10.69 8.66
CA ILE A 51 -0.15 -10.14 9.16
C ILE A 51 -0.40 -8.77 9.81
N PHE A 52 -1.28 -7.96 9.22
CA PHE A 52 -1.59 -6.62 9.69
C PHE A 52 -2.68 -6.54 10.77
N GLU A 53 -3.29 -7.67 11.18
CA GLU A 53 -4.28 -7.68 12.27
C GLU A 53 -3.61 -7.50 13.64
N ALA A 54 -2.48 -8.17 13.86
CA ALA A 54 -1.72 -8.11 15.10
C ALA A 54 -0.63 -7.03 15.04
N LYS A 55 -1.05 -5.76 15.09
CA LYS A 55 -0.13 -4.61 15.11
C LYS A 55 0.81 -4.65 16.34
N PRO A 56 2.14 -4.64 16.15
CA PRO A 56 3.10 -4.55 17.25
C PRO A 56 2.91 -3.28 18.07
N ASP A 57 3.29 -3.32 19.36
CA ASP A 57 3.09 -2.20 20.28
C ASP A 57 3.98 -1.00 19.91
N GLU A 58 5.14 -1.26 19.32
CA GLU A 58 6.03 -0.26 18.75
C GLU A 58 5.32 0.54 17.65
N ILE A 59 4.63 -0.16 16.76
CA ILE A 59 3.90 0.49 15.66
C ILE A 59 2.71 1.30 16.20
N LYS A 60 2.00 0.80 17.22
CA LYS A 60 0.93 1.56 17.89
C LYS A 60 1.46 2.84 18.51
N ARG A 61 2.57 2.75 19.25
CA ARG A 61 3.18 3.90 19.92
C ARG A 61 3.66 4.95 18.92
N TYR A 62 4.26 4.53 17.81
CA TYR A 62 4.60 5.45 16.72
C TYR A 62 3.34 6.15 16.16
N GLU A 63 2.27 5.39 15.91
CA GLU A 63 1.00 5.93 15.42
C GLU A 63 0.43 7.02 16.33
N GLU A 64 0.47 6.79 17.65
CA GLU A 64 0.00 7.74 18.66
C GLU A 64 0.80 9.04 18.65
N LEU A 65 2.15 8.94 18.59
CA LEU A 65 3.03 10.11 18.50
C LEU A 65 2.76 10.93 17.24
N LEU A 66 2.64 10.25 16.10
CA LEU A 66 2.35 10.88 14.83
C LEU A 66 0.96 11.55 14.82
N HIS A 67 -0.05 10.86 15.37
CA HIS A 67 -1.40 11.38 15.48
C HIS A 67 -1.49 12.62 16.37
N ALA A 68 -0.70 12.68 17.44
CA ALA A 68 -0.64 13.84 18.30
C ALA A 68 -0.12 15.09 17.57
N GLY A 69 0.81 14.94 16.62
CA GLY A 69 1.28 16.01 15.74
C GLY A 69 0.21 16.42 14.73
N ASP A 70 -0.40 15.45 14.04
CA ASP A 70 -1.50 15.70 13.10
C ASP A 70 -2.66 16.47 13.75
N PHE A 71 -2.98 16.15 15.00
CA PHE A 71 -4.04 16.80 15.75
C PHE A 71 -3.77 18.30 15.95
N ASP A 72 -2.56 18.67 16.34
CA ASP A 72 -2.19 20.08 16.55
C ASP A 72 -2.09 20.84 15.23
N GLU A 73 -1.58 20.20 14.16
CA GLU A 73 -1.56 20.80 12.82
C GLU A 73 -2.99 21.10 12.33
N ASN A 74 -3.89 20.12 12.46
CA ASN A 74 -5.31 20.31 12.11
C ASN A 74 -5.96 21.43 12.93
N ARG A 75 -5.61 21.53 14.21
CA ARG A 75 -6.08 22.60 15.08
C ARG A 75 -5.51 23.96 14.66
N ALA A 76 -4.26 24.01 14.23
CA ALA A 76 -3.64 25.22 13.70
C ALA A 76 -4.33 25.69 12.41
N ASP A 77 -4.67 24.75 11.51
CA ASP A 77 -5.43 25.02 10.30
C ASP A 77 -6.80 25.63 10.63
N GLY A 78 -7.53 25.03 11.58
CA GLY A 78 -8.83 25.55 12.03
C GLY A 78 -8.76 26.90 12.76
N ASN A 79 -7.63 27.24 13.37
CA ASN A 79 -7.39 28.53 14.06
C ASN A 79 -6.61 29.54 13.21
N SER A 80 -6.46 29.29 11.91
CA SER A 80 -5.77 30.20 11.00
C SER A 80 -6.63 31.42 10.72
N VAL A 81 -6.47 32.46 11.54
CA VAL A 81 -7.08 33.78 11.33
C VAL A 81 -6.10 34.66 10.54
N PRO A 82 -6.57 35.54 9.63
CA PRO A 82 -5.70 36.46 8.91
C PRO A 82 -4.75 37.22 9.84
N ALA A 83 -3.47 37.31 9.45
CA ALA A 83 -2.38 37.81 10.30
C ALA A 83 -2.68 39.15 10.99
N LYS A 84 -3.44 40.04 10.32
CA LYS A 84 -3.89 41.35 10.85
C LYS A 84 -4.74 41.27 12.12
N ARG A 85 -5.41 40.14 12.40
CA ARG A 85 -6.28 39.94 13.58
C ARG A 85 -5.70 38.98 14.62
N SER A 86 -4.51 38.43 14.36
CA SER A 86 -4.00 37.24 15.07
C SER A 86 -2.89 37.51 16.09
N LYS A 87 -2.45 38.77 16.24
CA LYS A 87 -1.40 39.13 17.20
C LYS A 87 -1.95 39.12 18.63
N HIS A 88 -1.57 38.11 19.40
CA HIS A 88 -1.69 38.12 20.85
C HIS A 88 -0.54 38.93 21.47
N THR A 89 -0.67 39.31 22.75
CA THR A 89 0.32 40.07 23.55
C THR A 89 1.75 39.51 23.51
N SER A 90 1.89 38.22 23.19
CA SER A 90 3.12 37.45 23.07
C SER A 90 3.78 37.45 21.68
N GLY A 91 3.27 38.20 20.71
CA GLY A 91 3.83 38.30 19.35
C GLY A 91 3.50 37.16 18.38
N LYS A 92 3.23 35.93 18.86
CA LYS A 92 2.80 34.77 18.05
C LYS A 92 1.28 34.57 18.06
N SER A 93 0.72 34.13 16.93
CA SER A 93 -0.69 33.70 16.85
C SER A 93 -0.90 32.34 17.50
N THR A 94 -2.15 32.00 17.86
CA THR A 94 -2.49 30.65 18.34
C THR A 94 -2.14 29.58 17.31
N ALA A 95 -2.40 29.83 16.03
CA ALA A 95 -2.04 28.91 14.95
C ALA A 95 -0.52 28.67 14.87
N GLN A 96 0.30 29.73 15.02
CA GLN A 96 1.75 29.58 15.01
C GLN A 96 2.27 28.71 16.15
N ARG A 97 1.75 28.89 17.37
CA ARG A 97 2.12 28.05 18.51
C ARG A 97 1.76 26.59 18.33
N LEU A 98 0.60 26.34 17.73
CA LEU A 98 0.14 24.98 17.44
C LEU A 98 1.02 24.30 16.39
N ARG A 99 1.50 25.04 15.38
CA ARG A 99 2.48 24.54 14.40
C ARG A 99 3.81 24.21 15.05
N GLU A 100 4.35 25.09 15.89
CA GLU A 100 5.59 24.82 16.64
C GLU A 100 5.45 23.58 17.56
N LEU A 101 4.28 23.39 18.17
CA LEU A 101 3.99 22.21 18.99
C LEU A 101 3.87 20.93 18.13
N SER A 102 3.22 21.04 16.97
CA SER A 102 3.09 19.98 15.97
C SER A 102 4.47 19.53 15.46
N GLU A 103 5.36 20.47 15.11
CA GLU A 103 6.75 20.21 14.72
C GLU A 103 7.50 19.40 15.79
N SER A 104 7.46 19.84 17.06
CA SER A 104 8.10 19.11 18.16
C SER A 104 7.54 17.69 18.36
N LYS A 105 6.26 17.47 18.05
CA LYS A 105 5.65 16.14 18.11
C LYS A 105 6.07 15.26 16.94
N TYR A 106 6.20 15.82 15.73
CA TYR A 106 6.75 15.08 14.59
C TYR A 106 8.21 14.68 14.81
N GLU A 107 9.02 15.54 15.42
CA GLU A 107 10.40 15.21 15.81
C GLU A 107 10.44 14.00 16.77
N LYS A 108 9.59 13.99 17.80
CA LYS A 108 9.49 12.83 18.72
C LYS A 108 9.06 11.56 18.01
N ALA A 109 8.08 11.65 17.11
CA ALA A 109 7.65 10.51 16.31
C ALA A 109 8.79 10.01 15.40
N TRP A 110 9.57 10.92 14.83
CA TRP A 110 10.71 10.62 13.97
C TRP A 110 11.85 9.94 14.71
N GLU A 111 12.23 10.45 15.89
CA GLU A 111 13.23 9.83 16.76
C GLU A 111 12.82 8.41 17.14
N TYR A 112 11.56 8.23 17.56
CA TYR A 112 11.03 6.92 17.92
C TYR A 112 11.01 5.96 16.73
N LEU A 113 10.64 6.44 15.54
CA LEU A 113 10.69 5.63 14.31
C LEU A 113 12.11 5.15 14.01
N ARG A 114 13.10 6.03 14.12
CA ARG A 114 14.50 5.66 13.89
C ARG A 114 14.98 4.61 14.89
N GLU A 115 14.60 4.76 16.15
CA GLU A 115 14.93 3.81 17.21
C GLU A 115 14.37 2.41 16.92
N ILE A 116 13.07 2.31 16.64
CA ILE A 116 12.43 0.99 16.42
C ILE A 116 12.93 0.32 15.15
N ILE A 117 13.21 1.06 14.08
CA ILE A 117 13.71 0.50 12.82
C ILE A 117 15.18 0.10 12.91
N SER A 118 15.98 0.86 13.66
CA SER A 118 17.37 0.48 13.92
C SER A 118 17.46 -0.75 14.82
N SER A 119 16.48 -0.95 15.71
CA SER A 119 16.38 -2.12 16.57
C SER A 119 15.85 -3.35 15.82
N ASP A 120 14.75 -3.18 15.08
CA ASP A 120 14.10 -4.22 14.29
C ASP A 120 13.69 -3.68 12.91
N GLY A 121 14.54 -3.95 11.92
CA GLY A 121 14.28 -3.57 10.54
C GLY A 121 13.09 -4.29 9.90
N SER A 122 12.61 -5.40 10.47
CA SER A 122 11.43 -6.12 9.96
C SER A 122 10.16 -5.28 10.09
N LEU A 123 10.12 -4.33 11.02
CA LEU A 123 9.02 -3.39 11.21
C LEU A 123 8.80 -2.46 10.01
N ALA A 124 9.78 -2.34 9.10
CA ALA A 124 9.65 -1.50 7.91
C ALA A 124 8.43 -1.87 7.03
N ILE A 125 7.97 -3.13 7.06
CA ILE A 125 6.79 -3.59 6.31
C ILE A 125 5.48 -2.88 6.72
N TRP A 126 5.45 -2.27 7.90
CA TRP A 126 4.27 -1.58 8.43
C TRP A 126 4.10 -0.17 7.88
N PHE A 127 5.07 0.35 7.13
CA PHE A 127 5.08 1.71 6.63
C PHE A 127 4.74 1.80 5.14
N ASP A 128 4.15 2.92 4.75
CA ASP A 128 3.66 3.18 3.40
C ASP A 128 4.75 3.61 2.40
N ARG A 129 5.97 3.86 2.89
CA ARG A 129 7.11 4.32 2.10
C ARG A 129 8.40 3.71 2.62
N ASP A 130 9.39 3.66 1.73
CA ASP A 130 10.73 3.21 2.10
C ASP A 130 11.33 4.11 3.19
N LEU A 131 11.90 3.46 4.21
CA LEU A 131 12.49 4.14 5.36
C LEU A 131 13.97 4.42 5.11
N ASP A 132 14.23 5.44 4.29
CA ASP A 132 15.56 5.98 4.09
C ASP A 132 15.78 7.23 4.96
N PHE A 133 16.74 7.12 5.90
CA PHE A 133 17.13 8.19 6.82
C PHE A 133 18.34 9.00 6.33
N GLY A 134 18.84 8.73 5.12
CA GLY A 134 19.96 9.42 4.50
C GLY A 134 19.63 10.80 3.94
N ALA A 135 20.68 11.53 3.53
CA ALA A 135 20.52 12.82 2.86
C ALA A 135 19.90 12.64 1.46
N GLY A 136 18.80 13.36 1.19
CA GLY A 136 18.07 13.26 -0.08
C GLY A 136 16.91 12.26 -0.09
N SER A 137 16.54 11.71 1.08
CA SER A 137 15.41 10.80 1.18
C SER A 137 14.07 11.50 0.92
N LYS A 138 13.04 10.71 0.62
CA LYS A 138 11.65 11.19 0.43
C LYS A 138 10.93 11.46 1.74
N ILE A 139 11.61 11.29 2.88
CA ILE A 139 11.02 11.43 4.21
C ILE A 139 11.43 12.77 4.78
N SER A 140 10.47 13.46 5.38
CA SER A 140 10.67 14.73 6.05
C SER A 140 9.86 14.78 7.33
N ILE A 141 10.34 15.59 8.29
CA ILE A 141 9.74 15.74 9.63
C ILE A 141 8.58 16.74 9.53
N ASP A 142 7.58 16.39 8.74
CA ASP A 142 6.36 17.16 8.54
C ASP A 142 5.17 16.25 8.27
N ARG A 143 3.98 16.84 8.32
CA ARG A 143 2.71 16.14 8.15
C ARG A 143 2.61 15.30 6.86
N VAL A 144 3.23 15.72 5.77
CA VAL A 144 3.21 15.03 4.47
C VAL A 144 4.32 13.99 4.38
N GLY A 145 5.52 14.36 4.82
CA GLY A 145 6.73 13.55 4.71
C GLY A 145 6.76 12.33 5.62
N MET A 146 6.17 12.45 6.82
CA MET A 146 6.23 11.41 7.84
C MET A 146 5.62 10.08 7.37
N PRO A 147 6.32 8.94 7.54
CA PRO A 147 5.83 7.63 7.13
C PRO A 147 4.51 7.29 7.80
N ARG A 148 3.54 6.82 7.03
CA ARG A 148 2.23 6.40 7.56
C ARG A 148 2.18 4.89 7.65
N ILE A 149 1.41 4.39 8.62
CA ILE A 149 1.19 2.95 8.74
C ILE A 149 0.28 2.49 7.61
N VAL A 150 0.53 1.32 7.03
CA VAL A 150 -0.23 0.76 5.89
C VAL A 150 -1.73 0.57 6.18
N THR A 151 -2.11 0.47 7.45
CA THR A 151 -3.51 0.40 7.90
C THR A 151 -4.14 1.77 8.15
N SER A 152 -3.39 2.87 8.01
CA SER A 152 -3.85 4.22 8.28
C SER A 152 -4.91 4.68 7.27
N ARG A 153 -5.76 5.61 7.69
CA ARG A 153 -6.74 6.29 6.83
C ARG A 153 -6.33 7.73 6.50
N SER A 154 -5.11 8.12 6.83
CA SER A 154 -4.59 9.46 6.59
C SER A 154 -4.58 9.78 5.09
N LYS A 155 -4.90 11.03 4.73
CA LYS A 155 -4.78 11.53 3.35
C LYS A 155 -3.32 11.64 2.87
N TYR A 156 -2.37 11.61 3.80
CA TYR A 156 -0.93 11.64 3.50
C TYR A 156 -0.33 10.24 3.39
N MET A 157 -1.15 9.20 3.50
CA MET A 157 -0.72 7.84 3.21
C MET A 157 -0.40 7.72 1.72
N VAL A 158 0.83 7.35 1.42
CA VAL A 158 1.34 7.10 0.08
C VAL A 158 1.31 5.59 -0.10
N CYS A 159 0.18 5.06 -0.55
CA CYS A 159 0.04 3.64 -0.71
C CYS A 159 0.80 3.16 -1.97
N ILE A 160 2.06 2.74 -1.82
CA ILE A 160 2.86 2.19 -2.93
C ILE A 160 3.03 0.69 -2.78
N GLY A 161 2.84 -0.03 -3.89
CA GLY A 161 3.27 -1.42 -4.03
C GLY A 161 2.47 -2.43 -3.22
N ALA A 162 3.17 -3.38 -2.61
CA ALA A 162 2.58 -4.56 -1.97
C ALA A 162 1.69 -4.23 -0.77
N ALA A 163 1.91 -3.09 -0.10
CA ALA A 163 1.12 -2.67 1.07
C ALA A 163 -0.32 -2.24 0.75
N GLN A 164 -0.65 -2.03 -0.53
CA GLN A 164 -1.99 -1.62 -0.95
C GLN A 164 -2.99 -2.74 -0.78
N LYS A 165 -3.98 -2.55 0.11
CA LYS A 165 -5.14 -3.43 0.22
C LYS A 165 -5.88 -3.46 -1.11
N LYS A 166 -5.90 -4.62 -1.76
CA LYS A 166 -6.61 -4.83 -3.03
C LYS A 166 -8.05 -5.21 -2.79
N SER A 167 -8.99 -4.55 -3.45
CA SER A 167 -10.38 -5.02 -3.46
C SER A 167 -10.51 -6.31 -4.28
N LYS A 168 -11.62 -7.03 -4.11
CA LYS A 168 -11.94 -8.17 -5.00
C LYS A 168 -12.00 -7.75 -6.47
N ALA A 169 -12.41 -6.51 -6.74
CA ALA A 169 -12.43 -5.96 -8.10
C ALA A 169 -11.00 -5.78 -8.65
N ASP A 170 -10.06 -5.29 -7.83
CA ASP A 170 -8.65 -5.14 -8.21
C ASP A 170 -8.01 -6.50 -8.54
N VAL A 171 -8.31 -7.53 -7.74
CA VAL A 171 -7.82 -8.89 -8.00
C VAL A 171 -8.41 -9.46 -9.28
N LYS A 172 -9.71 -9.28 -9.53
CA LYS A 172 -10.33 -9.66 -10.80
C LYS A 172 -9.71 -8.93 -12.00
N MET A 173 -9.45 -7.63 -11.88
CA MET A 173 -8.77 -6.86 -12.94
C MET A 173 -7.34 -7.34 -13.17
N ALA A 174 -6.62 -7.78 -12.13
CA ALA A 174 -5.29 -8.37 -12.27
C ALA A 174 -5.36 -9.66 -13.09
N VAL A 175 -6.27 -10.58 -12.75
CA VAL A 175 -6.45 -11.84 -13.51
C VAL A 175 -6.86 -11.59 -14.96
N LEU A 176 -7.76 -10.63 -15.22
CA LEU A 176 -8.14 -10.28 -16.59
C LEU A 176 -6.96 -9.74 -17.40
N ARG A 177 -6.12 -8.89 -16.79
CA ARG A 177 -4.90 -8.37 -17.42
C ARG A 177 -3.92 -9.49 -17.72
N ASN A 178 -3.72 -10.41 -16.78
CA ASN A 178 -2.86 -11.58 -16.98
C ASN A 178 -3.40 -12.45 -18.12
N ALA A 179 -4.69 -12.76 -18.13
CA ALA A 179 -5.32 -13.56 -19.19
C ALA A 179 -5.14 -12.91 -20.58
N ILE A 180 -5.34 -11.59 -20.69
CA ILE A 180 -5.09 -10.83 -21.93
C ILE A 180 -3.61 -10.93 -22.32
N TYR A 181 -2.70 -10.67 -21.38
CA TYR A 181 -1.25 -10.71 -21.61
C TYR A 181 -0.80 -12.07 -22.15
N TRP A 182 -1.28 -13.16 -21.54
CA TRP A 182 -0.93 -14.52 -21.97
C TRP A 182 -1.46 -14.89 -23.35
N ILE A 183 -2.64 -14.38 -23.74
CA ILE A 183 -3.20 -14.58 -25.07
C ILE A 183 -2.42 -13.78 -26.11
N GLU A 184 -2.02 -12.55 -25.78
CA GLU A 184 -1.23 -11.68 -26.66
C GLU A 184 0.24 -12.12 -26.75
N ASN A 185 0.76 -12.80 -25.72
CA ASN A 185 2.15 -13.23 -25.60
C ASN A 185 2.27 -14.74 -25.32
N PRO A 186 1.90 -15.61 -26.27
CA PRO A 186 1.88 -17.06 -26.05
C PRO A 186 3.26 -17.68 -25.84
N VAL A 187 4.32 -17.10 -26.41
CA VAL A 187 5.71 -17.58 -26.25
C VAL A 187 6.20 -17.40 -24.81
N ALA A 188 5.89 -16.26 -24.18
CA ALA A 188 6.24 -15.99 -22.79
C ALA A 188 5.59 -17.00 -21.82
N LYS A 189 4.36 -17.44 -22.12
CA LYS A 189 3.67 -18.46 -21.35
C LYS A 189 4.38 -19.82 -21.39
N LEU A 190 4.90 -20.19 -22.56
CA LEU A 190 5.62 -21.45 -22.77
C LEU A 190 6.98 -21.44 -22.07
N ASP A 191 7.69 -20.32 -22.08
CA ASP A 191 8.96 -20.15 -21.36
C ASP A 191 8.79 -20.24 -19.85
N GLU A 192 7.72 -19.65 -19.29
CA GLU A 192 7.41 -19.77 -17.86
C GLU A 192 7.04 -21.23 -17.48
N LEU A 193 6.21 -21.89 -18.28
CA LEU A 193 5.82 -23.29 -18.04
C LEU A 193 7.02 -24.26 -18.15
N THR A 194 7.89 -24.05 -19.13
CA THR A 194 9.10 -24.87 -19.32
C THR A 194 10.15 -24.58 -18.23
N GLY A 195 10.34 -23.32 -17.85
CA GLY A 195 11.20 -22.90 -16.74
C GLY A 195 10.75 -23.48 -15.40
N ALA A 196 9.45 -23.42 -15.08
CA ALA A 196 8.88 -24.01 -13.87
C ALA A 196 9.02 -25.55 -13.86
N SER A 197 8.81 -26.20 -15.01
CA SER A 197 9.00 -27.64 -15.18
C SER A 197 10.45 -28.08 -14.99
N LEU A 198 11.41 -27.33 -15.54
CA LEU A 198 12.85 -27.57 -15.36
C LEU A 198 13.28 -27.34 -13.90
N ALA A 199 12.82 -26.26 -13.25
CA ALA A 199 13.10 -25.98 -11.85
C ALA A 199 12.57 -27.10 -10.93
N GLY A 200 11.37 -27.61 -11.20
CA GLY A 200 10.79 -28.73 -10.46
C GLY A 200 11.58 -30.04 -10.62
N LYS A 201 12.10 -30.33 -11.83
CA LYS A 201 12.99 -31.48 -12.07
C LYS A 201 14.33 -31.31 -11.35
N LEU A 202 14.91 -30.11 -11.37
CA LEU A 202 16.17 -29.81 -10.69
C LEU A 202 16.04 -29.93 -9.16
N ALA A 203 14.94 -29.44 -8.58
CA ALA A 203 14.66 -29.54 -7.15
C ALA A 203 14.44 -30.98 -6.69
N LYS A 204 13.88 -31.84 -7.54
CA LYS A 204 13.78 -33.28 -7.28
C LYS A 204 15.15 -33.96 -7.29
N LEU A 205 16.00 -33.68 -8.29
CA LEU A 205 17.36 -34.24 -8.35
C LEU A 205 18.22 -33.87 -7.13
N ARG A 206 18.08 -32.64 -6.63
CA ARG A 206 18.82 -32.15 -5.46
C ARG A 206 18.35 -32.73 -4.12
N LYS A 207 17.17 -33.37 -4.07
CA LYS A 207 16.66 -34.09 -2.88
C LYS A 207 16.95 -35.59 -2.91
N SER A 208 17.41 -36.12 -4.05
CA SER A 208 17.64 -37.55 -4.27
C SER A 208 19.12 -37.97 -4.17
N GLY A 209 20.02 -37.04 -3.87
CA GLY A 209 21.45 -37.27 -3.63
C GLY A 209 21.83 -36.74 -2.26
#